data_AF-A0A0M1P3S0-F1
#
_entry.id   AF-A0A0M1P3S0-F1
#
_cell.length_a   1.000
_cell.length_b   1.000
_cell.length_c   1.000
_cell.angle_alpha   90.00
_cell.angle_beta   90.00
_cell.angle_gamma   90.00
#
_symmetry.space_group_name_H-M   'P 1'
#
loop_
_entity.id
_entity.type
_entity.pdbx_description
1 polymer ?
#
loop_
_entity_poly.entity_id
_entity_poly.type
_entity_poly.pdbx_seq_one_letter_code
_entity_poly.pdbx_strand_id
1 'polypeptide(L)'
;MEALYSFIGLVLLVGQWILPKIIDVGEEEMRDTPVYRWFLLGSWALLIPVLILIWTMDRSRPYPVWPFLLAVLYCYRGCMEWKYIRETMRHQVSFILAGVFILFALLMVCILLFGTTNL
;
A
#
# COMPACT_ATOMS: atom_id res chain seq x y z
N MET A 1 18.49 -8.75 -2.12
CA MET A 1 17.63 -7.63 -1.69
C MET A 1 17.00 -6.90 -2.87
N GLU A 2 17.75 -6.52 -3.92
CA GLU A 2 17.20 -5.78 -5.06
C GLU A 2 16.01 -6.47 -5.76
N ALA A 3 16.05 -7.79 -5.93
CA ALA A 3 14.94 -8.57 -6.48
C ALA A 3 13.64 -8.49 -5.65
N LEU A 4 13.77 -8.35 -4.33
CA LEU A 4 12.62 -8.19 -3.42
C LEU A 4 12.01 -6.79 -3.58
N TYR A 5 12.84 -5.76 -3.67
CA TYR A 5 12.39 -4.39 -3.91
C TYR A 5 11.75 -4.21 -5.29
N SER A 6 12.34 -4.81 -6.35
CA SER A 6 11.76 -4.75 -7.69
C SER A 6 10.44 -5.51 -7.78
N PHE A 7 10.33 -6.67 -7.10
CA PHE A 7 9.08 -7.41 -7.01
C PHE A 7 7.98 -6.60 -6.30
N ILE A 8 8.30 -5.93 -5.18
CA ILE A 8 7.32 -5.09 -4.49
C ILE A 8 6.94 -3.86 -5.34
N GLY A 9 7.89 -3.26 -6.07
CA GLY A 9 7.61 -2.20 -7.04
C GLY A 9 6.67 -2.67 -8.16
N LEU A 10 6.85 -3.89 -8.65
CA LEU A 10 5.94 -4.50 -9.63
C LEU A 10 4.54 -4.71 -9.04
N VAL A 11 4.44 -5.22 -7.81
CA VAL A 11 3.18 -5.39 -7.10
C VAL A 11 2.47 -4.05 -6.88
N LEU A 12 3.20 -2.97 -6.59
CA LEU A 12 2.64 -1.62 -6.52
C LEU A 12 2.03 -1.18 -7.85
N LEU A 13 2.80 -1.31 -8.95
CA LEU A 13 2.34 -0.89 -10.27
C LEU A 13 1.12 -1.70 -10.74
N VAL A 14 1.21 -3.03 -10.66
CA VAL A 14 0.12 -3.94 -11.02
C VAL A 14 -1.08 -3.71 -10.11
N GLY A 15 -0.86 -3.60 -8.81
CA GLY A 15 -1.92 -3.41 -7.83
C GLY A 15 -2.66 -2.09 -7.98
N GLN A 16 -1.98 -1.03 -8.37
CA GLN A 16 -2.58 0.28 -8.50
C GLN A 16 -3.26 0.50 -9.87
N TRP A 17 -2.80 -0.19 -10.93
CA TRP A 17 -3.32 -0.01 -12.29
C TRP A 17 -4.28 -1.11 -12.75
N ILE A 18 -4.03 -2.36 -12.35
CA ILE A 18 -4.73 -3.53 -12.88
C ILE A 18 -5.85 -3.97 -11.94
N LEU A 19 -5.61 -4.04 -10.61
CA LEU A 19 -6.65 -4.51 -9.68
C LEU A 19 -7.92 -3.64 -9.69
N PRO A 20 -7.86 -2.30 -9.68
CA PRO A 20 -9.06 -1.48 -9.76
C PRO A 20 -9.80 -1.74 -11.06
N LYS A 21 -9.10 -1.88 -12.18
CA LYS A 21 -9.73 -2.05 -13.49
C LYS A 21 -10.46 -3.38 -13.67
N ILE A 22 -10.07 -4.41 -12.92
CA ILE A 22 -10.67 -5.75 -12.99
C ILE A 22 -11.82 -5.90 -11.98
N ILE A 23 -11.69 -5.26 -10.81
CA ILE A 23 -12.59 -5.47 -9.67
C ILE A 23 -13.63 -4.34 -9.54
N ASP A 24 -13.38 -3.18 -10.15
CA ASP A 24 -14.31 -2.05 -10.12
C ASP A 24 -15.48 -2.29 -11.07
N VAL A 25 -16.60 -2.71 -10.48
CA VAL A 25 -17.89 -2.92 -11.16
C VAL A 25 -18.87 -1.76 -10.86
N GLY A 26 -18.48 -0.80 -10.00
CA GLY A 26 -19.35 0.31 -9.62
C GLY A 26 -19.08 1.57 -10.44
N GLU A 27 -20.15 2.29 -10.83
CA GLU A 27 -20.04 3.57 -11.54
C GLU A 27 -19.74 4.75 -10.60
N GLU A 28 -19.86 4.57 -9.29
CA GLU A 28 -19.66 5.63 -8.29
C GLU A 28 -18.19 5.90 -8.03
N GLU A 29 -17.73 7.12 -8.33
CA GLU A 29 -16.36 7.52 -8.04
C GLU A 29 -16.29 8.34 -6.75
N MET A 30 -15.18 8.18 -6.02
CA MET A 30 -14.92 8.97 -4.83
C MET A 30 -14.88 10.49 -5.10
N ARG A 31 -14.66 10.88 -6.37
CA ARG A 31 -14.72 12.26 -6.86
C ARG A 31 -16.08 12.90 -6.64
N ASP A 32 -17.15 12.11 -6.68
CA ASP A 32 -18.52 12.59 -6.62
C ASP A 32 -18.97 12.85 -5.17
N THR A 33 -18.12 12.51 -4.20
CA THR A 33 -18.38 12.73 -2.77
C THR A 33 -17.79 14.07 -2.28
N PRO A 34 -18.48 14.79 -1.37
CA PRO A 34 -17.98 16.06 -0.83
C PRO A 34 -16.68 15.91 0.01
N VAL A 35 -16.33 14.67 0.36
CA VAL A 35 -15.15 14.33 1.17
C VAL A 35 -13.92 14.04 0.27
N TYR A 36 -14.08 14.06 -1.06
CA TYR A 36 -13.01 13.81 -2.01
C TYR A 36 -11.72 14.61 -1.75
N ARG A 37 -11.87 15.90 -1.39
CA ARG A 37 -10.73 16.77 -1.10
C ARG A 37 -9.95 16.30 0.13
N TRP A 38 -10.65 15.87 1.19
CA TRP A 38 -10.03 15.33 2.41
C TRP A 38 -9.43 13.95 2.19
N PHE A 39 -10.08 13.13 1.36
CA PHE A 39 -9.56 11.84 0.92
C PHE A 39 -8.23 12.00 0.17
N LEU A 40 -8.17 12.93 -0.78
CA LEU A 40 -6.94 13.28 -1.50
C LEU A 40 -5.87 13.78 -0.55
N LEU A 41 -6.20 14.74 0.31
CA LEU A 41 -5.25 15.33 1.25
C LEU A 41 -4.65 14.25 2.18
N GLY A 42 -5.48 13.37 2.74
CA GLY A 42 -5.04 12.25 3.59
C GLY A 42 -4.21 11.22 2.83
N SER A 43 -4.59 10.89 1.60
CA SER A 43 -3.82 9.97 0.75
C SER A 43 -2.44 10.55 0.41
N TRP A 44 -2.35 11.83 0.07
CA TRP A 44 -1.09 12.51 -0.20
C TRP A 44 -0.22 12.66 1.05
N ALA A 45 -0.83 13.03 2.18
CA ALA A 45 -0.14 13.17 3.46
C ALA A 45 0.49 11.85 3.92
N LEU A 46 -0.12 10.70 3.59
CA LEU A 46 0.44 9.38 3.88
C LEU A 46 1.43 8.90 2.81
N LEU A 47 1.22 9.26 1.54
CA LEU A 47 2.09 8.83 0.43
C LEU A 47 3.44 9.56 0.42
N ILE A 48 3.47 10.87 0.66
CA ILE A 48 4.70 11.68 0.56
C ILE A 48 5.80 11.18 1.54
N PRO A 49 5.51 10.95 2.83
CA PRO A 49 6.52 10.43 3.77
C PRO A 49 7.05 9.06 3.33
N VAL A 50 6.20 8.20 2.79
CA VAL A 50 6.59 6.87 2.29
C VAL A 50 7.55 7.00 1.11
N LEU A 51 7.27 7.89 0.15
CA LEU A 51 8.15 8.12 -0.99
C LEU A 51 9.51 8.67 -0.56
N ILE A 52 9.54 9.61 0.37
CA ILE A 52 10.78 10.14 0.94
C ILE A 52 11.57 9.02 1.63
N LEU A 53 10.89 8.18 2.41
CA LEU A 53 11.52 7.09 3.13
C LEU A 53 12.08 6.02 2.18
N ILE A 54 11.37 5.66 1.11
CA ILE A 54 11.88 4.76 0.05
C ILE A 54 13.08 5.37 -0.69
N TRP A 55 13.08 6.69 -0.92
CA TRP A 55 14.16 7.38 -1.62
C TRP A 55 15.44 7.50 -0.78
N THR A 56 15.27 7.74 0.52
CA THR A 56 16.38 8.00 1.46
C THR A 56 16.97 6.72 2.06
N MET A 57 16.23 5.60 2.02
CA MET A 57 16.68 4.34 2.58
C MET A 57 17.79 3.68 1.75
N ASP A 58 18.83 3.23 2.45
CA ASP A 58 19.85 2.36 1.88
C ASP A 58 19.26 0.99 1.56
N ARG A 59 19.38 0.51 0.31
CA ARG A 59 18.84 -0.78 -0.13
C ARG A 59 19.66 -1.98 0.37
N SER A 60 20.77 -1.73 1.05
CA SER A 60 21.64 -2.77 1.61
C SER A 60 20.98 -3.57 2.74
N ARG A 61 19.96 -3.02 3.43
CA ARG A 61 19.30 -3.67 4.58
C ARG A 61 17.78 -3.75 4.41
N PRO A 62 17.13 -4.80 4.94
CA PRO A 62 15.67 -4.89 4.96
C PRO A 62 15.09 -3.84 5.90
N TYR A 63 14.20 -3.01 5.37
CA TYR A 63 13.49 -1.99 6.14
C TYR A 63 11.99 -2.28 6.14
N PRO A 64 11.44 -2.95 7.16
CA PRO A 64 10.02 -3.30 7.19
C PRO A 64 9.08 -2.10 7.39
N VAL A 65 9.63 -0.92 7.72
CA VAL A 65 8.85 0.30 7.98
C VAL A 65 8.13 0.81 6.72
N TRP A 66 8.78 0.80 5.55
CA TRP A 66 8.15 1.31 4.33
C TRP A 66 6.97 0.47 3.82
N PRO A 67 7.01 -0.90 3.78
CA PRO A 67 5.84 -1.67 3.40
C PRO A 67 4.75 -1.55 4.47
N PHE A 68 5.11 -1.42 5.75
CA PHE A 68 4.13 -1.18 6.81
C PHE A 68 3.39 0.14 6.62
N LEU A 69 4.09 1.23 6.31
CA LEU A 69 3.45 2.52 6.04
C LEU A 69 2.57 2.48 4.77
N LEU A 70 2.96 1.74 3.74
CA LEU A 70 2.10 1.49 2.57
C LEU A 70 0.83 0.74 2.98
N ALA A 71 0.93 -0.28 3.83
CA ALA A 71 -0.25 -0.97 4.34
C ALA A 71 -1.20 -0.01 5.06
N VAL A 72 -0.68 0.90 5.89
CA VAL A 72 -1.49 1.94 6.56
C VAL A 72 -2.17 2.86 5.55
N LEU A 73 -1.47 3.29 4.50
CA LEU A 73 -2.04 4.09 3.40
C LEU A 73 -3.21 3.35 2.71
N TYR A 74 -3.02 2.07 2.38
CA TYR A 74 -4.05 1.26 1.74
C TYR A 74 -5.23 0.94 2.68
N CYS A 75 -4.97 0.74 3.98
CA CYS A 75 -6.03 0.62 4.99
C CYS A 75 -6.85 1.92 5.09
N TYR A 76 -6.20 3.09 5.12
CA TYR A 76 -6.91 4.37 5.13
C TYR A 76 -7.79 4.53 3.88
N ARG A 77 -7.24 4.21 2.70
CA ARG A 77 -8.02 4.21 1.45
C ARG A 77 -9.20 3.25 1.53
N GLY A 78 -8.97 1.99 1.89
CA GLY A 78 -10.03 0.98 2.00
C GLY A 78 -11.13 1.37 2.99
N CYS A 79 -10.78 1.96 4.13
CA CYS A 79 -11.76 2.46 5.11
C CYS A 79 -12.60 3.62 4.55
N MET A 80 -11.98 4.57 3.85
CA MET A 80 -12.69 5.68 3.24
C MET A 80 -13.58 5.19 2.08
N GLU A 81 -13.08 4.28 1.25
CA GLU A 81 -13.84 3.68 0.15
C GLU A 81 -15.03 2.87 0.69
N TRP A 82 -14.83 2.06 1.74
CA TRP A 82 -15.90 1.33 2.41
C TRP A 82 -16.98 2.26 2.99
N LYS A 83 -16.59 3.42 3.50
CA LYS A 83 -17.51 4.36 4.14
C LYS A 83 -18.31 5.19 3.13
N TYR A 84 -17.69 5.62 2.03
CA TYR A 84 -18.28 6.60 1.11
C TYR A 84 -18.71 6.02 -0.24
N ILE A 85 -18.11 4.91 -0.69
CA ILE A 85 -18.41 4.25 -1.96
C ILE A 85 -18.48 2.72 -1.76
N ARG A 86 -19.28 2.29 -0.78
CA ARG A 86 -19.37 0.88 -0.35
C ARG A 86 -19.81 -0.06 -1.47
N GLU A 87 -20.63 0.43 -2.38
CA GLU A 87 -21.15 -0.31 -3.53
C GLU A 87 -20.04 -0.65 -4.54
N THR A 88 -18.93 0.10 -4.54
CA THR A 88 -17.74 -0.24 -5.32
C THR A 88 -16.92 -1.31 -4.60
N MET A 89 -16.49 -2.37 -5.29
CA MET A 89 -15.56 -3.36 -4.72
C MET A 89 -14.12 -2.81 -4.56
N ARG A 90 -13.90 -1.51 -4.78
CA ARG A 90 -12.58 -0.84 -4.63
C ARG A 90 -12.00 -1.00 -3.23
N HIS A 91 -12.83 -0.92 -2.20
CA HIS A 91 -12.39 -1.12 -0.82
C HIS A 91 -11.75 -2.51 -0.61
N GLN A 92 -12.22 -3.55 -1.30
CA GLN A 92 -11.66 -4.90 -1.20
C GLN A 92 -10.26 -4.93 -1.81
N VAL A 93 -10.07 -4.29 -2.96
CA VAL A 93 -8.76 -4.11 -3.59
C VAL A 93 -7.79 -3.43 -2.63
N SER A 94 -8.21 -2.32 -2.03
CA SER A 94 -7.41 -1.58 -1.06
C SER A 94 -7.04 -2.45 0.16
N PHE A 95 -7.97 -3.24 0.70
CA PHE A 95 -7.66 -4.15 1.81
C PHE A 95 -6.76 -5.32 1.40
N ILE A 96 -6.93 -5.89 0.21
CA ILE A 96 -6.04 -6.95 -0.31
C ILE A 96 -4.62 -6.41 -0.45
N LEU A 97 -4.46 -5.22 -1.04
CA LEU A 97 -3.17 -4.53 -1.14
C LEU A 97 -2.55 -4.29 0.23
N ALA A 98 -3.33 -3.80 1.20
CA ALA A 98 -2.86 -3.62 2.57
C ALA A 98 -2.36 -4.93 3.18
N GLY A 99 -3.10 -6.04 3.02
CA GLY A 99 -2.70 -7.37 3.48
C GLY A 99 -1.39 -7.85 2.84
N VAL A 100 -1.24 -7.66 1.53
CA VAL A 100 0.01 -7.99 0.81
C VAL A 100 1.19 -7.19 1.36
N PHE A 101 1.03 -5.90 1.62
CA PHE A 101 2.09 -5.08 2.21
C PHE A 101 2.43 -5.48 3.65
N ILE A 102 1.44 -5.89 4.45
CA ILE A 102 1.69 -6.45 5.79
C ILE A 102 2.52 -7.74 5.68
N LEU A 103 2.17 -8.64 4.76
CA LEU A 103 2.95 -9.86 4.53
C LEU A 103 4.40 -9.55 4.14
N PHE A 104 4.63 -8.55 3.28
CA PHE A 104 5.99 -8.11 2.96
C PHE A 104 6.71 -7.50 4.16
N ALA A 105 6.04 -6.69 4.97
CA ALA A 105 6.62 -6.14 6.20
C ALA A 105 7.04 -7.27 7.16
N LEU A 106 6.17 -8.26 7.37
CA LEU A 106 6.46 -9.44 8.20
C LEU A 106 7.62 -10.25 7.64
N LEU A 107 7.66 -10.48 6.33
CA LEU A 107 8.77 -11.18 5.67
C LEU A 107 10.09 -10.44 5.89
N MET A 108 10.11 -9.10 5.75
CA MET A 108 11.30 -8.29 6.04
C MET A 108 11.72 -8.34 7.51
N VAL A 109 10.77 -8.33 8.45
CA VAL A 109 11.06 -8.52 9.89
C VAL A 109 11.67 -9.90 10.12
N CYS A 110 11.11 -10.96 9.54
CA CYS A 110 11.66 -12.31 9.65
C CYS A 110 13.09 -12.40 9.09
N ILE A 111 13.36 -11.81 7.93
CA ILE A 111 14.72 -11.76 7.38
C ILE A 111 15.67 -11.03 8.34
N LEU A 112 15.22 -9.94 8.96
CA LEU A 112 16.03 -9.17 9.89
C LEU A 112 16.32 -9.96 11.17
N LEU A 113 15.34 -10.72 11.70
CA LEU A 113 15.47 -11.51 12.92
C LEU A 113 16.27 -12.81 12.74
N PHE A 114 16.08 -13.53 11.63
CA PHE A 114 16.71 -14.84 11.37
C PHE A 114 17.96 -14.75 10.49
N GLY A 115 18.16 -13.63 9.78
CA GLY A 115 19.37 -13.36 9.02
C GLY A 115 20.57 -13.02 9.91
N THR A 116 20.33 -12.48 11.11
CA THR A 116 21.38 -12.13 12.09
C THR A 116 21.86 -13.30 12.94
N THR A 117 21.16 -14.43 12.95
CA THR A 117 21.49 -15.60 13.80
C THR A 117 22.43 -16.62 13.13
N ASN A 118 22.83 -16.40 11.88
CA ASN A 118 23.74 -17.28 11.12
C ASN A 118 25.15 -16.70 10.99
N LEU A 119 25.62 -15.94 11.99
CA LEU A 119 26.94 -15.32 12.02
C LEU A 119 27.71 -15.73 13.27
#